data_AF-A0A8A8DDR3-F1
#
_entry.id   AF-A0A8A8DDR3-F1
#
_cell.length_a   1.000
_cell.length_b   1.000
_cell.length_c   1.000
_cell.angle_alpha   90.00
_cell.angle_beta   90.00
_cell.angle_gamma   90.00
#
_symmetry.space_group_name_H-M   'P 1'
#
loop_
_entity.id
_entity.type
_entity.pdbx_description
1 polymer ?
#
loop_
_entity_poly.entity_id
_entity_poly.type
_entity_poly.pdbx_seq_one_letter_code
_entity_poly.pdbx_strand_id
1 'polypeptide(L)'
;MRSHALSYRLPGATWSLRFTKSALQTLLDHVQHSRTSKESVGQLFARDLTQDPVVVEVATVLVPTRAAWARVTFDTDRAMTEREALFEKGLHCIGLWHTHPEPSPTPSTDDRMLAREHALAARPQLAGIVFVIVGTVPAPAGIRVWVDDGIALREATVDERQGAQAYEKAFGDIQSMRRRTGCRK
;
A
#
# COMPACT_ATOMS: atom_id res chain seq x y z
N MET A 1 -3.23 -16.24 7.33
CA MET A 1 -2.31 -16.45 6.19
C MET A 1 -1.03 -15.68 6.46
N ARG A 2 0.16 -16.18 6.07
CA ARG A 2 1.40 -15.41 6.20
C ARG A 2 1.44 -14.37 5.08
N SER A 3 1.15 -13.11 5.41
CA SER A 3 1.24 -11.98 4.47
C SER A 3 2.71 -11.80 4.08
N HIS A 4 3.04 -12.09 2.81
CA HIS A 4 4.37 -11.85 2.26
C HIS A 4 4.47 -10.38 1.85
N ALA A 5 5.68 -9.80 1.86
CA ALA A 5 5.86 -8.44 1.35
C ALA A 5 5.39 -8.37 -0.10
N LEU A 6 4.65 -7.32 -0.45
CA LEU A 6 4.06 -7.16 -1.77
C LEU A 6 4.57 -5.87 -2.39
N SER A 7 5.03 -5.97 -3.63
CA SER A 7 5.69 -4.86 -4.34
C SER A 7 4.92 -4.51 -5.60
N TYR A 8 4.90 -3.21 -5.92
CA TYR A 8 4.21 -2.64 -7.07
C TYR A 8 5.10 -1.65 -7.80
N ARG A 9 4.85 -1.48 -9.09
CA ARG A 9 5.60 -0.55 -9.94
C ARG A 9 4.69 0.03 -11.01
N LEU A 10 4.79 1.35 -11.22
CA LEU A 10 4.18 1.98 -12.38
C LEU A 10 4.88 1.54 -13.67
N PRO A 11 4.16 1.28 -14.77
CA PRO A 11 4.77 1.00 -16.06
C PRO A 11 5.79 2.09 -16.44
N GLY A 12 7.04 1.68 -16.69
CA GLY A 12 8.15 2.58 -17.04
C GLY A 12 8.84 3.28 -15.87
N ALA A 13 8.38 3.13 -14.62
CA ALA A 13 9.06 3.72 -13.46
C ALA A 13 10.34 2.96 -13.07
N THR A 14 11.36 3.73 -12.68
CA THR A 14 12.64 3.22 -12.18
C THR A 14 12.53 2.68 -10.76
N TRP A 15 11.69 3.29 -9.93
CA TRP A 15 11.44 2.92 -8.54
C TRP A 15 10.22 1.99 -8.40
N SER A 16 10.13 1.33 -7.25
CA SER A 16 9.01 0.46 -6.86
C SER A 16 8.47 0.80 -5.47
N LEU A 17 7.22 0.46 -5.20
CA LEU A 17 6.60 0.48 -3.87
C LEU A 17 6.67 -0.90 -3.26
N ARG A 18 6.94 -1.00 -1.96
CA ARG A 18 6.86 -2.26 -1.22
C ARG A 18 6.12 -2.08 0.08
N PHE A 19 5.07 -2.87 0.30
CA PHE A 19 4.38 -2.93 1.58
C PHE A 19 5.14 -3.83 2.56
N THR A 20 5.38 -3.32 3.76
CA THR A 20 5.79 -4.19 4.87
C THR A 20 4.69 -5.19 5.20
N LYS A 21 5.04 -6.26 5.90
CA LYS A 21 4.05 -7.25 6.34
C LYS A 21 2.99 -6.63 7.25
N SER A 22 3.39 -5.70 8.12
CA SER A 22 2.48 -5.00 9.03
C SER A 22 1.52 -4.09 8.29
N ALA A 23 2.01 -3.23 7.37
CA ALA A 23 1.15 -2.37 6.58
C ALA A 23 0.18 -3.20 5.73
N LEU A 24 0.67 -4.26 5.09
CA LEU A 24 -0.17 -5.16 4.31
C LEU A 24 -1.22 -5.87 5.18
N GLN A 25 -0.86 -6.30 6.39
CA GLN A 25 -1.80 -6.92 7.31
C GLN A 25 -2.93 -5.95 7.69
N THR A 26 -2.60 -4.67 7.99
CA THR A 26 -3.63 -3.66 8.26
C THR A 26 -4.63 -3.55 7.11
N LEU A 27 -4.17 -3.52 5.86
CA LEU A 27 -5.06 -3.46 4.70
C LEU A 27 -5.98 -4.69 4.62
N LEU A 28 -5.40 -5.88 4.80
CA LEU A 28 -6.10 -7.16 4.69
C LEU A 28 -7.12 -7.38 5.82
N ASP A 29 -6.85 -6.86 7.01
CA ASP A 29 -7.77 -6.96 8.16
C ASP A 29 -9.05 -6.13 7.95
N HIS A 30 -9.07 -5.21 6.99
CA HIS A 30 -10.19 -4.31 6.71
C HIS A 30 -10.97 -4.68 5.43
N VAL A 31 -10.70 -5.84 4.82
CA VAL A 31 -11.44 -6.31 3.63
C VAL A 31 -12.95 -6.42 3.93
N GLN A 32 -13.78 -5.91 3.02
CA GLN A 32 -15.24 -5.93 3.14
C GLN A 32 -15.84 -7.30 2.79
N HIS A 33 -15.79 -8.27 3.72
CA HIS A 33 -16.25 -9.65 3.46
C HIS A 33 -17.78 -9.86 3.49
N SER A 34 -18.57 -8.93 4.01
CA SER A 34 -20.03 -9.12 4.22
C SER A 34 -20.82 -7.95 3.67
N ARG A 35 -22.09 -8.16 3.27
CA ARG A 35 -22.99 -7.09 2.78
C ARG A 35 -23.29 -5.97 3.79
N THR A 36 -22.91 -6.17 5.05
CA THR A 36 -23.03 -5.19 6.15
C THR A 36 -21.69 -4.54 6.50
N SER A 37 -20.59 -5.02 5.93
CA SER A 37 -19.29 -4.38 6.06
C SER A 37 -19.37 -2.98 5.47
N LYS A 38 -18.74 -2.03 6.14
CA LYS A 38 -18.64 -0.66 5.67
C LYS A 38 -17.26 -0.45 5.10
N GLU A 39 -17.18 0.49 4.18
CA GLU A 39 -15.92 0.94 3.67
C GLU A 39 -15.02 1.50 4.77
N SER A 40 -13.79 0.99 4.83
CA SER A 40 -12.72 1.50 5.67
C SER A 40 -11.82 2.40 4.85
N VAL A 41 -11.21 3.39 5.49
CA VAL A 41 -10.28 4.34 4.88
C VAL A 41 -9.12 4.59 5.84
N GLY A 42 -7.95 4.90 5.30
CA GLY A 42 -6.78 5.21 6.10
C GLY A 42 -5.66 5.84 5.30
N GLN A 43 -4.51 6.04 5.97
CA GLN A 43 -3.37 6.73 5.39
C GLN A 43 -2.16 5.80 5.29
N LEU A 44 -1.28 6.07 4.33
CA LEU A 44 -0.08 5.29 4.05
C LEU A 44 1.16 6.12 4.37
N PHE A 45 2.13 5.53 5.04
CA PHE A 45 3.34 6.23 5.47
C PHE A 45 4.62 5.49 5.09
N ALA A 46 5.64 6.27 4.75
CA ALA A 46 6.99 5.83 4.50
C ALA A 46 8.00 6.67 5.29
N ARG A 47 9.12 6.05 5.67
CA ARG A 47 10.19 6.72 6.40
C ARG A 47 11.21 7.39 5.50
N ASP A 48 11.53 6.75 4.38
CA ASP A 48 12.49 7.24 3.41
C ASP A 48 11.92 7.08 2.00
N LEU A 49 11.79 8.21 1.30
CA LEU A 49 11.27 8.32 -0.06
C LEU A 49 12.37 8.25 -1.13
N THR A 50 13.64 8.20 -0.72
CA THR A 50 14.80 8.24 -1.61
C THR A 50 15.34 6.85 -1.97
N GLN A 51 14.84 5.81 -1.31
CA GLN A 51 15.21 4.41 -1.57
C GLN A 51 14.41 3.81 -2.72
N ASP A 52 14.98 2.79 -3.37
CA ASP A 52 14.23 1.84 -4.20
C ASP A 52 14.35 0.43 -3.60
N PRO A 53 13.25 -0.20 -3.15
CA PRO A 53 11.87 0.31 -3.17
C PRO A 53 11.59 1.37 -2.11
N VAL A 54 10.65 2.28 -2.40
CA VAL A 54 9.97 3.08 -1.38
C VAL A 54 9.13 2.14 -0.53
N VAL A 55 9.39 2.12 0.78
CA VAL A 55 8.75 1.18 1.71
C VAL A 55 7.55 1.82 2.37
N VAL A 56 6.36 1.27 2.10
CA VAL A 56 5.14 1.58 2.85
C VAL A 56 5.23 0.85 4.19
N GLU A 57 5.69 1.57 5.21
CA GLU A 57 6.02 1.04 6.54
C GLU A 57 4.78 0.87 7.41
N VAL A 58 3.89 1.87 7.36
CA VAL A 58 2.68 1.95 8.19
C VAL A 58 1.47 2.25 7.31
N ALA A 59 0.39 1.49 7.54
CA ALA A 59 -0.94 1.86 7.12
C ALA A 59 -1.77 2.13 8.39
N THR A 60 -2.39 3.30 8.50
CA THR A 60 -3.30 3.65 9.59
C THR A 60 -4.74 3.40 9.17
N VAL A 61 -5.67 3.45 10.13
CA VAL A 61 -7.11 3.34 9.88
C VAL A 61 -7.74 4.60 10.44
N LEU A 62 -8.36 5.39 9.58
CA LEU A 62 -9.10 6.56 9.99
C LEU A 62 -10.50 6.15 10.44
N VAL A 63 -11.03 6.84 11.45
CA VAL A 63 -12.43 6.69 11.81
C VAL A 63 -13.27 7.45 10.77
N PRO A 64 -14.13 6.78 9.99
CA PRO A 64 -14.93 7.45 8.98
C PRO A 64 -16.00 8.33 9.65
N THR A 65 -16.21 9.53 9.11
CA THR A 65 -17.33 10.41 9.49
C THR A 65 -18.63 9.92 8.90
N ARG A 66 -18.57 9.35 7.69
CA ARG A 66 -19.66 8.60 7.08
C ARG A 66 -19.04 7.43 6.33
N ALA A 67 -19.56 6.23 6.56
CA ALA A 67 -19.23 5.06 5.77
C ALA A 67 -20.50 4.34 5.35
N ALA A 68 -20.60 4.09 4.06
CA ALA A 68 -21.59 3.26 3.42
C ALA A 68 -20.88 2.07 2.74
N TRP A 69 -21.65 1.29 2.00
CA TRP A 69 -21.18 0.12 1.26
C TRP A 69 -20.09 0.44 0.22
N ALA A 70 -20.22 1.60 -0.45
CA ALA A 70 -19.34 2.04 -1.54
C ALA A 70 -19.14 3.58 -1.51
N ARG A 71 -19.09 4.13 -0.30
CA ARG A 71 -18.74 5.54 -0.08
C ARG A 71 -18.19 5.72 1.34
N VAL A 72 -17.02 6.36 1.43
CA VAL A 72 -16.43 6.77 2.71
C VAL A 72 -16.05 8.24 2.70
N THR A 73 -16.28 8.90 3.82
CA THR A 73 -15.75 10.23 4.13
C THR A 73 -15.07 10.16 5.49
N PHE A 74 -14.01 10.94 5.68
CA PHE A 74 -13.28 11.03 6.94
C PHE A 74 -13.10 12.50 7.34
N ASP A 75 -12.72 12.69 8.59
CA ASP A 75 -12.42 14.00 9.15
C ASP A 75 -11.00 14.41 8.72
N THR A 76 -10.91 15.48 7.93
CA THR A 76 -9.64 15.98 7.40
C THR A 76 -8.73 16.52 8.49
N ASP A 77 -9.27 17.15 9.53
CA ASP A 77 -8.48 17.72 10.62
C ASP A 77 -7.85 16.60 11.43
N ARG A 78 -8.62 15.54 11.72
CA ARG A 78 -8.09 14.33 12.37
C ARG A 78 -7.02 13.63 11.52
N ALA A 79 -7.23 13.55 10.21
CA ALA A 79 -6.23 12.98 9.31
C ALA A 79 -4.94 13.81 9.32
N MET A 80 -5.04 15.15 9.34
CA MET A 80 -3.89 16.05 9.45
C MET A 80 -3.17 15.93 10.78
N THR A 81 -3.89 15.89 11.91
CA THR A 81 -3.28 15.65 13.23
C THR A 81 -2.54 14.31 13.27
N GLU A 82 -3.09 13.25 12.66
CA GLU A 82 -2.39 11.97 12.55
C GLU A 82 -1.11 12.09 11.69
N ARG A 83 -1.16 12.83 10.58
CA ARG A 83 0.01 13.10 9.73
C ARG A 83 1.11 13.82 10.50
N GLU A 84 0.77 14.87 11.24
CA GLU A 84 1.72 15.65 12.04
C GLU A 84 2.38 14.77 13.12
N ALA A 85 1.59 14.02 13.88
CA ALA A 85 2.10 13.15 14.94
C ALA A 85 3.00 12.01 14.42
N LEU A 86 2.78 11.54 13.19
CA LEU A 86 3.64 10.54 12.55
C LEU A 86 4.86 11.17 11.88
N PHE A 87 4.72 12.38 11.34
CA PHE A 87 5.83 13.15 10.78
C PHE A 87 6.88 13.47 11.85
N GLU A 88 6.47 13.83 13.07
CA GLU A 88 7.37 13.99 14.22
C GLU A 88 8.18 12.72 14.55
N LYS A 89 7.70 11.55 14.12
CA LYS A 89 8.37 10.24 14.27
C LYS A 89 9.15 9.82 13.01
N GLY A 90 9.32 10.74 12.06
CA GLY A 90 9.98 10.52 10.79
C GLY A 90 9.18 9.68 9.80
N LEU A 91 7.85 9.62 9.92
CA LEU A 91 6.97 8.94 8.97
C LEU A 91 6.22 9.97 8.13
N HIS A 92 6.49 9.97 6.83
CA HIS A 92 5.87 10.85 5.84
C HIS A 92 4.61 10.21 5.28
N CYS A 93 3.49 10.94 5.27
CA CYS A 93 2.28 10.49 4.59
C CYS A 93 2.51 10.52 3.09
N ILE A 94 2.38 9.37 2.43
CA ILE A 94 2.60 9.19 1.00
C ILE A 94 1.31 8.93 0.23
N GLY A 95 0.19 8.73 0.91
CA GLY A 95 -1.01 8.27 0.25
C GLY A 95 -2.16 7.91 1.15
N LEU A 96 -3.20 7.40 0.52
CA LEU A 96 -4.44 6.95 1.14
C LEU A 96 -4.77 5.54 0.68
N TRP A 97 -5.57 4.86 1.48
CA TRP A 97 -6.20 3.60 1.08
C TRP A 97 -7.64 3.55 1.52
N HIS A 98 -8.44 2.78 0.80
CA HIS A 98 -9.79 2.42 1.24
C HIS A 98 -10.20 1.06 0.68
N THR A 99 -11.38 0.58 1.07
CA THR A 99 -11.86 -0.74 0.67
C THR A 99 -13.07 -0.67 -0.24
N HIS A 100 -13.13 -1.48 -1.28
CA HIS A 100 -14.37 -1.68 -2.04
C HIS A 100 -14.95 -3.08 -1.72
N PRO A 101 -16.27 -3.24 -1.84
CA PRO A 101 -16.91 -4.55 -1.75
C PRO A 101 -16.68 -5.43 -3.01
N GLU A 102 -16.10 -4.84 -4.05
CA GLU A 102 -15.84 -5.50 -5.32
C GLU A 102 -14.65 -6.49 -5.23
N PRO A 103 -14.64 -7.59 -6.01
CA PRO A 103 -13.53 -8.54 -6.07
C PRO A 103 -12.18 -7.87 -6.40
N SER A 104 -12.12 -7.18 -7.53
CA SER A 104 -10.94 -6.51 -8.05
C SER A 104 -11.34 -5.08 -8.41
N PRO A 105 -11.11 -4.11 -7.50
CA PRO A 105 -11.78 -2.83 -7.57
C PRO A 105 -11.17 -1.92 -8.62
N THR A 106 -11.96 -0.96 -9.07
CA THR A 106 -11.48 0.17 -9.88
C THR A 106 -11.98 1.48 -9.27
N PRO A 107 -11.16 2.56 -9.29
CA PRO A 107 -11.55 3.83 -8.72
C PRO A 107 -12.73 4.42 -9.49
N SER A 108 -13.77 4.78 -8.74
CA SER A 108 -14.91 5.57 -9.20
C SER A 108 -14.48 7.01 -9.56
N THR A 109 -15.42 7.80 -10.08
CA THR A 109 -15.17 9.23 -10.33
C THR A 109 -14.81 9.97 -9.04
N ASP A 110 -15.50 9.70 -7.94
CA ASP A 110 -15.24 10.34 -6.64
C ASP A 110 -13.85 9.96 -6.11
N ASP A 111 -13.45 8.69 -6.25
CA ASP A 111 -12.11 8.22 -5.87
C ASP A 111 -11.01 8.94 -6.66
N ARG A 112 -11.22 9.15 -7.96
CA ARG A 112 -10.27 9.86 -8.84
C ARG A 112 -10.15 11.33 -8.46
N MET A 113 -11.27 11.98 -8.13
CA MET A 113 -11.26 13.37 -7.67
C MET A 113 -10.53 13.48 -6.32
N LEU A 114 -10.84 12.59 -5.37
CA LEU A 114 -10.18 12.54 -4.07
C LEU A 114 -8.66 12.35 -4.24
N ALA A 115 -8.23 11.37 -5.04
CA ALA A 115 -6.82 11.14 -5.32
C ALA A 115 -6.15 12.38 -5.95
N ARG A 116 -6.82 13.05 -6.90
CA ARG A 116 -6.31 14.28 -7.54
C ARG A 116 -6.18 15.43 -6.55
N GLU A 117 -7.17 15.67 -5.71
CA GLU A 117 -7.14 16.73 -4.71
C GLU A 117 -5.96 16.53 -3.73
N HIS A 118 -5.79 15.30 -3.25
CA HIS A 118 -4.66 14.95 -2.39
C HIS A 118 -3.31 15.06 -3.10
N ALA A 119 -3.21 14.66 -4.37
CA ALA A 119 -2.01 14.82 -5.16
C ALA A 119 -1.62 16.29 -5.29
N LEU A 120 -2.57 17.14 -5.67
CA LEU A 120 -2.36 18.59 -5.81
C LEU A 120 -1.93 19.23 -4.49
N ALA A 121 -2.56 18.87 -3.37
CA ALA A 121 -2.19 19.36 -2.05
C ALA A 121 -0.78 18.90 -1.62
N ALA A 122 -0.36 17.69 -1.99
CA ALA A 122 0.93 17.12 -1.64
C ALA A 122 2.09 17.53 -2.58
N ARG A 123 1.81 18.19 -3.71
CA ARG A 123 2.83 18.60 -4.72
C ARG A 123 4.07 19.29 -4.18
N PRO A 124 4.02 20.13 -3.13
CA PRO A 124 5.23 20.74 -2.58
C PRO A 124 6.22 19.73 -1.98
N GLN A 125 5.77 18.50 -1.68
CA GLN A 125 6.53 17.48 -0.94
C GLN A 125 6.67 16.17 -1.72
N LEU A 126 5.72 15.83 -2.59
CA LEU A 126 5.65 14.56 -3.30
C LEU A 126 5.45 14.77 -4.81
N ALA A 127 6.11 13.94 -5.62
CA ALA A 127 5.87 13.87 -7.05
C ALA A 127 4.51 13.24 -7.41
N GLY A 128 3.89 12.54 -6.46
CA GLY A 128 2.56 11.97 -6.57
C GLY A 128 2.18 11.25 -5.28
N ILE A 129 0.89 11.00 -5.10
CA ILE A 129 0.37 10.25 -3.96
C ILE A 129 0.04 8.82 -4.35
N VAL A 130 0.28 7.89 -3.43
CA VAL A 130 -0.15 6.51 -3.55
C VAL A 130 -1.62 6.40 -3.16
N PHE A 131 -2.41 5.72 -3.98
CA PHE A 131 -3.84 5.50 -3.74
C PHE A 131 -4.15 4.02 -3.87
N VAL A 132 -4.62 3.39 -2.79
CA VAL A 132 -4.82 1.93 -2.75
C VAL A 132 -6.29 1.62 -2.54
N ILE A 133 -6.83 0.70 -3.34
CA ILE A 133 -8.17 0.15 -3.12
C ILE A 133 -8.07 -1.35 -2.86
N VAL A 134 -8.62 -1.77 -1.73
CA VAL A 134 -8.65 -3.16 -1.28
C VAL A 134 -10.01 -3.77 -1.60
N GLY A 135 -10.03 -4.76 -2.49
CA GLY A 135 -11.19 -5.58 -2.84
C GLY A 135 -11.27 -6.87 -2.03
N THR A 136 -12.17 -7.75 -2.45
CA THR A 136 -12.54 -8.95 -1.68
C THR A 136 -11.78 -10.23 -2.06
N VAL A 137 -11.09 -10.27 -3.21
CA VAL A 137 -10.26 -11.42 -3.56
C VAL A 137 -8.90 -11.36 -2.85
N PRO A 138 -8.20 -12.50 -2.68
CA PRO A 138 -6.90 -12.51 -2.03
C PRO A 138 -5.86 -11.62 -2.74
N ALA A 139 -4.91 -11.10 -1.96
CA ALA A 139 -3.71 -10.47 -2.51
C ALA A 139 -2.92 -11.47 -3.39
N PRO A 140 -2.28 -11.00 -4.48
CA PRO A 140 -2.18 -9.59 -4.85
C PRO A 140 -3.40 -9.04 -5.61
N ALA A 141 -4.26 -9.90 -6.18
CA ALA A 141 -5.33 -9.48 -7.08
C ALA A 141 -6.36 -8.53 -6.42
N GLY A 142 -6.61 -8.67 -5.12
CA GLY A 142 -7.52 -7.80 -4.38
C GLY A 142 -6.89 -6.49 -3.91
N ILE A 143 -5.59 -6.28 -4.08
CA ILE A 143 -4.94 -5.03 -3.69
C ILE A 143 -4.54 -4.32 -4.96
N ARG A 144 -5.21 -3.21 -5.23
CA ARG A 144 -4.98 -2.43 -6.44
C ARG A 144 -4.36 -1.09 -6.05
N VAL A 145 -3.30 -0.71 -6.75
CA VAL A 145 -2.46 0.45 -6.38
C VAL A 145 -2.41 1.41 -7.55
N TRP A 146 -2.65 2.68 -7.28
CA TRP A 146 -2.49 3.77 -8.22
C TRP A 146 -1.56 4.84 -7.67
N VAL A 147 -1.03 5.66 -8.57
CA VAL A 147 -0.31 6.88 -8.24
C VAL A 147 -0.92 8.03 -9.02
N ASP A 148 -1.33 9.10 -8.34
CA ASP A 148 -1.74 10.35 -8.98
C ASP A 148 -0.64 11.40 -8.80
N ASP A 149 -0.13 11.94 -9.91
CA ASP A 149 0.93 12.94 -9.98
C ASP A 149 0.40 14.38 -10.08
N GLY A 150 -0.92 14.59 -9.90
CA GLY A 150 -1.62 15.85 -10.11
C GLY A 150 -2.04 16.08 -11.57
N ILE A 151 -1.63 15.21 -12.51
CA ILE A 151 -1.98 15.26 -13.93
C ILE A 151 -2.76 14.00 -14.34
N ALA A 152 -2.29 12.81 -13.95
CA ALA A 152 -2.90 11.53 -14.28
C ALA A 152 -2.86 10.55 -13.11
N LEU A 153 -3.96 9.81 -12.94
CA LEU A 153 -4.01 8.63 -12.07
C LEU A 153 -3.55 7.40 -12.87
N ARG A 154 -2.42 6.81 -12.50
CA ARG A 154 -1.83 5.66 -13.19
C ARG A 154 -1.84 4.44 -12.30
N GLU A 155 -2.24 3.30 -12.86
CA GLU A 155 -2.21 2.04 -12.14
C GLU A 155 -0.79 1.46 -12.06
N ALA A 156 -0.42 0.99 -10.87
CA ALA A 156 0.80 0.23 -10.64
C ALA A 156 0.49 -1.27 -10.71
N THR A 157 1.39 -2.01 -11.33
CA THR A 157 1.30 -3.48 -11.47
C THR A 157 2.22 -4.16 -10.46
N VAL A 158 1.93 -5.41 -10.11
CA VAL A 158 2.80 -6.20 -9.21
C VAL A 158 4.22 -6.26 -9.76
N ASP A 159 5.22 -5.95 -8.93
CA ASP A 159 6.63 -6.00 -9.33
C ASP A 159 7.19 -7.41 -9.13
N GLU A 160 7.19 -8.20 -10.20
CA GLU A 160 7.63 -9.60 -10.21
C GLU A 160 9.15 -9.76 -9.98
N ARG A 161 9.94 -8.67 -10.07
CA ARG A 161 11.41 -8.73 -9.90
C ARG A 161 11.86 -9.19 -8.52
N GLN A 162 11.03 -9.07 -7.49
CA GLN A 162 11.39 -9.42 -6.11
C GLN A 162 11.00 -10.86 -5.72
N GLY A 163 10.22 -11.57 -6.55
CA GLY A 163 9.94 -13.00 -6.35
C GLY A 163 11.16 -13.89 -6.59
N ALA A 164 12.01 -13.52 -7.55
CA ALA A 164 13.19 -14.29 -7.93
C ALA A 164 14.36 -14.16 -6.93
N GLN A 165 14.67 -12.95 -6.45
CA GLN A 165 15.79 -12.72 -5.53
C GLN A 165 15.59 -13.37 -4.14
N ALA A 166 14.35 -13.43 -3.65
CA ALA A 166 14.05 -14.11 -2.39
C ALA A 166 14.20 -15.65 -2.51
N TYR A 167 13.86 -16.21 -3.67
CA TYR A 167 14.01 -17.64 -3.96
C TYR A 167 15.48 -18.04 -4.16
N GLU A 168 16.25 -17.26 -4.92
CA GLU A 168 17.68 -17.53 -5.13
C GLU A 168 18.47 -17.41 -3.82
N LYS A 169 18.16 -16.41 -2.99
CA LYS A 169 18.80 -16.25 -1.68
C LYS A 169 18.44 -17.41 -0.74
N ALA A 170 17.17 -17.80 -0.67
CA ALA A 170 16.74 -18.93 0.15
C ALA A 170 17.33 -20.27 -0.33
N PHE A 171 17.42 -20.47 -1.65
CA PHE A 171 18.01 -21.67 -2.24
C PHE A 171 19.53 -21.72 -2.01
N GLY A 172 20.23 -20.59 -2.17
CA GLY A 172 21.66 -20.46 -1.86
C GLY A 172 21.97 -20.68 -0.37
N ASP A 173 21.15 -20.15 0.53
CA ASP A 173 21.29 -20.33 1.98
C ASP A 173 21.07 -21.81 2.37
N ILE A 174 20.09 -22.50 1.78
CA ILE A 174 19.85 -23.95 1.99
C ILE A 174 21.02 -24.80 1.46
N GLN A 175 21.57 -24.47 0.29
CA GLN A 175 22.71 -25.21 -0.28
C GLN A 175 24.01 -25.00 0.53
N SER A 176 24.22 -23.79 1.06
CA SER A 176 25.35 -23.47 1.95
C SER A 176 25.26 -24.25 3.28
N MET A 177 24.06 -24.40 3.83
CA MET A 177 23.80 -25.13 5.07
C MET A 177 24.08 -26.65 4.95
N ARG A 178 23.77 -27.24 3.78
CA ARG A 178 24.06 -28.65 3.46
C ARG A 178 25.55 -28.93 3.25
N ARG A 179 26.33 -27.95 2.78
CA ARG A 179 27.79 -28.10 2.64
C ARG A 179 28.53 -28.01 3.98
N ARG A 180 28.00 -27.28 4.97
CA ARG A 180 28.60 -27.15 6.31
C ARG A 180 28.35 -28.33 7.24
N THR A 181 27.34 -29.14 6.97
CA THR A 181 26.98 -30.33 7.78
C THR A 181 27.64 -31.62 7.27
N GLY A 182 28.37 -31.57 6.15
CA GLY A 182 29.07 -32.71 5.54
C GLY A 182 30.55 -32.87 5.93
N CYS A 183 30.98 -32.37 7.09
CA CYS A 183 32.34 -32.64 7.57
C CYS A 183 32.38 -32.69 9.10
N ARG A 184 32.22 -33.88 9.66
CA ARG A 184 33.00 -34.38 10.79
C ARG A 184 32.99 -35.91 10.74
N LYS A 185 34.20 -36.43 10.92
CA LYS A 185 34.64 -37.83 10.82
C LYS A 185 33.86 -38.77 11.73
#